data_AF-A0A2T2T2D4-F1
#
_entry.id   AF-A0A2T2T2D4-F1
#
_cell.length_a   1.000
_cell.length_b   1.000
_cell.length_c   1.000
_cell.angle_alpha   90.00
_cell.angle_beta   90.00
_cell.angle_gamma   90.00
#
_symmetry.space_group_name_H-M   'P 1'
#
loop_
_entity.id
_entity.type
_entity.pdbx_description
1 polymer ?
#
loop_
_entity_poly.entity_id
_entity_poly.type
_entity_poly.pdbx_seq_one_letter_code
_entity_poly.pdbx_strand_id
1 'polypeptide(L)'
;MPSPYSKEDWKARIEPHLSTSLRAVSDDITRTNVVQEWLHDASMEAAEGLGQVSGMQGSMQGYMRMMNALEDRFPELLAAVEDLTGGCGHVDLHWRPTNPNFSRVEVAFDRDFSVDLFVRLEALTTEAARSMIDTVAEALPDGSPFPNRPNTATGLVGYDGSCLGVRVREHLADDGQGRYRTVTLLPEDEDDVNLRSLQDAARRLCQVLAPADSSSGV
;
A
#
# COMPACT_ATOMS: atom_id res chain seq x y z
N MET A 1 -12.59 24.38 6.71
CA MET A 1 -11.29 24.90 7.19
C MET A 1 -10.25 23.84 6.94
N PRO A 2 -9.15 24.08 6.23
CA PRO A 2 -8.14 23.05 5.99
C PRO A 2 -7.61 22.44 7.30
N SER A 3 -7.07 21.22 7.23
CA SER A 3 -6.40 20.57 8.35
C SER A 3 -5.31 21.48 8.97
N PRO A 4 -5.16 21.50 10.30
CA PRO A 4 -4.10 22.26 10.97
C PRO A 4 -2.72 21.59 10.85
N TYR A 5 -2.66 20.31 10.43
CA TYR A 5 -1.41 19.57 10.27
C TYR A 5 -0.71 19.97 8.96
N SER A 6 0.59 20.26 9.08
CA SER A 6 1.48 20.46 7.93
C SER A 6 1.85 19.13 7.27
N LYS A 7 2.41 19.19 6.06
CA LYS A 7 2.98 18.02 5.38
C LYS A 7 3.99 17.25 6.25
N GLU A 8 4.85 17.95 6.98
CA GLU A 8 5.86 17.29 7.83
C GLU A 8 5.24 16.60 9.04
N ASP A 9 4.15 17.13 9.61
CA ASP A 9 3.40 16.46 10.68
C ASP A 9 2.78 15.15 10.18
N TRP A 10 2.25 15.15 8.96
CA TRP A 10 1.74 13.93 8.31
C TRP A 10 2.86 12.94 8.01
N LYS A 11 4.00 13.40 7.48
CA LYS A 11 5.15 12.53 7.20
C LYS A 11 5.65 11.84 8.47
N ALA A 12 5.85 12.60 9.54
CA ALA A 12 6.29 12.06 10.83
C ALA A 12 5.33 11.01 11.42
N ARG A 13 4.05 11.05 11.05
CA ARG A 13 3.02 10.09 11.46
C ARG A 13 2.99 8.84 10.58
N ILE A 14 3.22 8.99 9.28
CA ILE A 14 3.08 7.91 8.28
C ILE A 14 4.37 7.10 8.15
N GLU A 15 5.50 7.78 8.04
CA GLU A 15 6.81 7.19 7.72
C GLU A 15 7.22 6.02 8.63
N PRO A 16 7.02 6.06 9.97
CA PRO A 16 7.42 4.96 10.85
C PRO A 16 6.71 3.63 10.57
N HIS A 17 5.55 3.68 9.90
CA HIS A 17 4.68 2.53 9.70
C HIS A 17 4.66 2.03 8.26
N LEU A 18 5.15 2.80 7.28
CA LEU A 18 5.10 2.42 5.86
C LEU A 18 5.76 1.06 5.60
N SER A 19 6.95 0.85 6.15
CA SER A 19 7.73 -0.38 5.95
C SER A 19 7.30 -1.55 6.83
N THR A 20 6.27 -1.39 7.66
CA THR A 20 5.80 -2.44 8.59
C THR A 20 4.34 -2.81 8.36
N SER A 21 3.44 -1.82 8.22
CA SER A 21 2.02 -2.08 8.00
C SER A 21 1.27 -0.85 7.48
N LEU A 22 0.75 -0.93 6.25
CA LEU A 22 -0.17 0.08 5.69
C LEU A 22 -1.50 0.14 6.45
N ARG A 23 -1.89 -0.95 7.11
CA ARG A 23 -3.03 -0.94 8.02
C ARG A 23 -2.76 -0.04 9.23
N ALA A 24 -1.57 -0.10 9.81
CA ALA A 24 -1.19 0.80 10.90
C ALA A 24 -1.15 2.26 10.43
N VAL A 25 -0.62 2.53 9.22
CA VAL A 25 -0.68 3.86 8.59
C VAL A 25 -2.13 4.35 8.49
N SER A 26 -3.03 3.54 7.93
CA SER A 26 -4.45 3.90 7.80
C SER A 26 -5.12 4.16 9.14
N ASP A 27 -4.85 3.32 10.14
CA ASP A 27 -5.37 3.49 11.50
C ASP A 27 -4.87 4.80 12.12
N ASP A 28 -3.59 5.13 11.96
CA ASP A 28 -2.99 6.33 12.54
C ASP A 28 -3.43 7.63 11.87
N ILE A 29 -3.62 7.64 10.55
CA ILE A 29 -4.23 8.76 9.83
C ILE A 29 -5.68 8.93 10.30
N THR A 30 -6.45 7.84 10.28
CA THR A 30 -7.89 7.84 10.59
C THR A 30 -8.18 8.23 12.03
N ARG A 31 -7.29 7.92 12.98
CA ARG A 31 -7.45 8.25 14.41
C ARG A 31 -7.16 9.71 14.75
N THR A 32 -6.69 10.52 13.82
CA THR A 32 -6.52 11.95 14.09
C THR A 32 -7.89 12.62 14.25
N ASN A 33 -8.05 13.47 15.29
CA ASN A 33 -9.33 14.11 15.58
C ASN A 33 -9.90 14.86 14.36
N VAL A 34 -9.05 15.55 13.60
CA VAL A 34 -9.49 16.29 12.41
C VAL A 34 -10.02 15.39 11.30
N VAL A 35 -9.47 14.18 11.12
CA VAL A 35 -9.97 13.20 10.15
C VAL A 35 -11.24 12.53 10.67
N GLN A 36 -11.32 12.21 11.97
CA GLN A 36 -12.54 11.63 12.55
C GLN A 36 -13.74 12.58 12.50
N GLU A 37 -13.54 13.84 12.88
CA GLU A 37 -14.57 14.89 12.79
C GLU A 37 -15.04 15.04 11.33
N TRP A 38 -14.10 15.15 10.39
CA TRP A 38 -14.45 15.23 8.97
C TRP A 38 -15.18 13.98 8.46
N LEU A 39 -14.69 12.77 8.79
CA LEU A 39 -15.33 11.52 8.38
C LEU A 39 -16.76 11.43 8.92
N HIS A 40 -16.99 11.88 10.15
CA HIS A 40 -18.31 11.92 10.76
C HIS A 40 -19.26 12.85 9.99
N ASP A 41 -18.86 14.11 9.84
CA ASP A 41 -19.67 15.16 9.21
C ASP A 41 -19.94 14.83 7.73
N ALA A 42 -18.88 14.54 6.96
CA ALA A 42 -18.96 14.26 5.54
C ALA A 42 -19.75 12.96 5.25
N SER A 43 -19.61 11.94 6.10
CA SER A 43 -20.40 10.70 5.94
C SER A 43 -21.89 10.92 6.20
N MET A 44 -22.27 11.77 7.16
CA MET A 44 -23.68 12.11 7.37
C MET A 44 -24.26 12.84 6.16
N GLU A 45 -23.56 13.86 5.66
CA GLU A 45 -23.98 14.60 4.46
C GLU A 45 -24.09 13.70 3.22
N ALA A 46 -23.10 12.82 3.02
CA ALA A 46 -23.11 11.88 1.91
C ALA A 46 -24.27 10.86 2.04
N ALA A 47 -24.55 10.36 3.25
CA ALA A 47 -25.66 9.43 3.49
C ALA A 47 -27.04 10.08 3.30
N GLU A 48 -27.23 11.33 3.70
CA GLU A 48 -28.45 12.09 3.41
C GLU A 48 -28.68 12.25 1.89
N GLY A 49 -27.60 12.49 1.14
CA GLY A 49 -27.63 12.55 -0.32
C GLY A 49 -28.02 11.22 -0.99
N LEU A 50 -27.66 10.08 -0.39
CA LEU A 50 -28.06 8.75 -0.87
C LEU A 50 -29.56 8.48 -0.74
N GLY A 51 -30.25 9.17 0.18
CA GLY A 51 -31.70 9.06 0.32
C GLY A 51 -32.48 9.55 -0.91
N GLN A 52 -31.84 10.34 -1.78
CA GLN A 52 -32.47 10.94 -2.98
C GLN A 52 -32.15 10.19 -4.28
N VAL A 53 -31.08 9.37 -4.31
CA VAL A 53 -30.65 8.62 -5.50
C VAL A 53 -30.37 7.17 -5.08
N SER A 54 -31.24 6.23 -5.46
CA SER A 54 -31.16 4.85 -5.00
C SER A 54 -30.12 4.02 -5.77
N GLY A 55 -29.48 3.07 -5.07
CA GLY A 55 -28.64 2.04 -5.69
C GLY A 55 -27.21 2.47 -6.00
N MET A 56 -26.55 1.73 -6.91
CA MET A 56 -25.11 1.81 -7.18
C MET A 56 -24.63 3.20 -7.65
N GLN A 57 -25.48 3.95 -8.36
CA GLN A 57 -25.18 5.30 -8.81
C GLN A 57 -25.10 6.30 -7.65
N GLY A 58 -25.97 6.17 -6.65
CA GLY A 58 -25.91 6.99 -5.45
C GLY A 58 -24.59 6.76 -4.70
N SER A 59 -24.21 5.50 -4.49
CA SER A 59 -22.96 5.16 -3.79
C SER A 59 -21.72 5.71 -4.49
N MET A 60 -21.66 5.64 -5.81
CA MET A 60 -20.53 6.20 -6.56
C MET A 60 -20.47 7.73 -6.45
N GLN A 61 -21.62 8.42 -6.54
CA GLN A 61 -21.68 9.88 -6.35
C GLN A 61 -21.30 10.29 -4.92
N GLY A 62 -21.76 9.55 -3.91
CA GLY A 62 -21.40 9.79 -2.51
C GLY A 62 -19.90 9.62 -2.28
N TYR A 63 -19.31 8.54 -2.81
CA TYR A 63 -17.87 8.32 -2.74
C TYR A 63 -17.07 9.44 -3.42
N MET A 64 -17.44 9.85 -4.64
CA MET A 64 -16.77 10.96 -5.33
C MET A 64 -16.84 12.28 -4.55
N ARG A 65 -17.99 12.58 -3.92
CA ARG A 65 -18.12 13.76 -3.06
C ARG A 65 -17.20 13.68 -1.84
N MET A 66 -17.14 12.52 -1.20
CA MET A 66 -16.26 12.30 -0.06
C MET A 66 -14.79 12.42 -0.47
N MET A 67 -14.39 11.86 -1.62
CA MET A 67 -13.02 11.98 -2.13
C MET A 67 -12.66 13.43 -2.43
N ASN A 68 -13.49 14.17 -3.18
CA ASN A 68 -13.24 15.59 -3.44
C ASN A 68 -13.12 16.41 -2.14
N ALA A 69 -13.98 16.14 -1.16
CA ALA A 69 -13.91 16.79 0.14
C ALA A 69 -12.64 16.41 0.93
N LEU A 70 -12.15 15.19 0.79
CA LEU A 70 -10.88 14.74 1.37
C LEU A 70 -9.72 15.52 0.76
N GLU A 71 -9.67 15.64 -0.57
CA GLU A 71 -8.63 16.35 -1.30
C GLU A 71 -8.58 17.84 -0.91
N ASP A 72 -9.74 18.50 -0.85
CA ASP A 72 -9.87 19.91 -0.46
C ASP A 72 -9.46 20.15 1.01
N ARG A 73 -9.78 19.20 1.89
CA ARG A 73 -9.59 19.35 3.35
C ARG A 73 -8.19 19.00 3.80
N PHE A 74 -7.54 18.04 3.16
CA PHE A 74 -6.27 17.45 3.56
C PHE A 74 -5.18 17.49 2.47
N PRO A 75 -4.93 18.61 1.77
CA PRO A 75 -3.94 18.66 0.69
C PRO A 75 -2.52 18.32 1.19
N GLU A 76 -2.19 18.71 2.43
CA GLU A 76 -0.91 18.39 3.06
C GLU A 76 -0.72 16.89 3.33
N LEU A 77 -1.80 16.14 3.57
CA LEU A 77 -1.76 14.69 3.71
C LEU A 77 -1.48 14.02 2.36
N LEU A 78 -2.14 14.48 1.30
CA LEU A 78 -1.91 14.01 -0.06
C LEU A 78 -0.45 14.21 -0.47
N ALA A 79 0.06 15.43 -0.29
CA ALA A 79 1.44 15.76 -0.59
C ALA A 79 2.45 14.95 0.25
N ALA A 80 2.12 14.65 1.51
CA ALA A 80 2.96 13.80 2.36
C ALA A 80 3.05 12.36 1.84
N VAL A 81 1.91 11.77 1.44
CA VAL A 81 1.86 10.42 0.87
C VAL A 81 2.59 10.35 -0.47
N GLU A 82 2.38 11.34 -1.33
CA GLU A 82 3.08 11.46 -2.62
C GLU A 82 4.61 11.48 -2.41
N ASP A 83 5.12 12.34 -1.52
CA ASP A 83 6.55 12.43 -1.22
C ASP A 83 7.14 11.13 -0.65
N LEU A 84 6.44 10.54 0.34
CA LEU A 84 6.93 9.35 1.03
C LEU A 84 6.95 8.13 0.11
N THR A 85 5.96 8.02 -0.78
CA THR A 85 5.86 6.91 -1.71
C THR A 85 6.57 7.16 -3.04
N GLY A 86 7.12 8.37 -3.24
CA GLY A 86 7.72 8.77 -4.51
C GLY A 86 6.71 8.75 -5.66
N GLY A 87 5.46 9.14 -5.41
CA GLY A 87 4.37 9.14 -6.38
C GLY A 87 3.74 7.78 -6.66
N CYS A 88 4.18 6.71 -6.01
CA CYS A 88 3.65 5.37 -6.24
C CYS A 88 2.30 5.13 -5.57
N GLY A 89 2.00 5.84 -4.48
CA GLY A 89 0.78 5.70 -3.71
C GLY A 89 -0.01 7.00 -3.65
N HIS A 90 -1.31 6.86 -3.37
CA HIS A 90 -2.23 7.97 -3.18
C HIS A 90 -3.08 7.76 -1.94
N VAL A 91 -3.71 8.84 -1.46
CA VAL A 91 -4.68 8.76 -0.38
C VAL A 91 -6.01 8.34 -0.95
N ASP A 92 -6.62 7.31 -0.38
CA ASP A 92 -7.96 6.84 -0.73
C ASP A 92 -8.86 6.76 0.51
N LEU A 93 -10.15 6.59 0.27
CA LEU A 93 -11.18 6.45 1.27
C LEU A 93 -11.90 5.11 1.11
N HIS A 94 -11.68 4.21 2.05
CA HIS A 94 -12.55 3.06 2.20
C HIS A 94 -13.85 3.50 2.88
N TRP A 95 -14.82 3.98 2.09
CA TRP A 95 -16.09 4.50 2.60
C TRP A 95 -17.15 3.42 2.81
N ARG A 96 -17.80 3.44 3.97
CA ARG A 96 -18.89 2.51 4.33
C ARG A 96 -20.17 3.29 4.64
N PRO A 97 -21.03 3.56 3.65
CA PRO A 97 -22.20 4.43 3.81
C PRO A 97 -23.21 3.92 4.85
N THR A 98 -23.38 2.60 4.96
CA THR A 98 -24.30 1.98 5.94
C THR A 98 -23.66 1.74 7.31
N ASN A 99 -22.34 1.95 7.42
CA ASN A 99 -21.56 1.71 8.62
C ASN A 99 -20.44 2.76 8.73
N PRO A 100 -20.78 4.06 8.96
CA PRO A 100 -19.81 5.15 8.88
C PRO A 100 -18.59 5.00 9.79
N ASN A 101 -18.77 4.37 10.97
CA ASN A 101 -17.70 4.07 11.93
C ASN A 101 -16.62 3.11 11.38
N PHE A 102 -16.88 2.44 10.26
CA PHE A 102 -15.92 1.58 9.56
C PHE A 102 -15.33 2.24 8.32
N SER A 103 -15.67 3.51 8.07
CA SER A 103 -14.99 4.30 7.03
C SER A 103 -13.61 4.70 7.51
N ARG A 104 -12.62 4.64 6.62
CA ARG A 104 -11.23 4.97 6.96
C ARG A 104 -10.51 5.59 5.78
N VAL A 105 -9.57 6.47 6.10
CA VAL A 105 -8.60 6.99 5.14
C VAL A 105 -7.45 6.00 5.07
N GLU A 106 -7.04 5.62 3.87
CA GLU A 106 -5.96 4.66 3.64
C GLU A 106 -4.99 5.15 2.57
N VAL A 107 -3.80 4.55 2.54
CA VAL A 107 -2.84 4.73 1.44
C VAL A 107 -3.07 3.57 0.49
N ALA A 108 -3.49 3.90 -0.73
CA ALA A 108 -3.76 2.95 -1.79
C ALA A 108 -2.69 3.03 -2.87
N PHE A 109 -2.62 1.95 -3.65
CA PHE A 109 -1.73 1.78 -4.78
C PHE A 109 -2.56 1.20 -5.91
N ASP A 110 -2.40 1.69 -7.13
CA ASP A 110 -3.14 1.24 -8.31
C ASP A 110 -2.65 -0.14 -8.78
N ARG A 111 -2.89 -1.16 -7.94
CA ARG A 111 -2.45 -2.55 -8.12
C ARG A 111 -3.65 -3.48 -8.05
N ASP A 112 -3.59 -4.56 -8.81
CA ASP A 112 -4.61 -5.62 -8.81
C ASP A 112 -4.46 -6.59 -7.61
N PHE A 113 -3.51 -6.32 -6.72
CA PHE A 113 -3.27 -7.03 -5.48
C PHE A 113 -3.24 -6.08 -4.27
N SER A 114 -3.54 -6.64 -3.10
CA SER A 114 -3.40 -5.93 -1.83
C SER A 114 -1.93 -5.79 -1.43
N VAL A 115 -1.57 -4.58 -0.99
CA VAL A 115 -0.24 -4.25 -0.47
C VAL A 115 -0.33 -4.19 1.06
N ASP A 116 0.54 -4.92 1.74
CA ASP A 116 0.62 -4.97 3.20
C ASP A 116 1.54 -3.88 3.77
N LEU A 117 2.61 -3.55 3.05
CA LEU A 117 3.62 -2.55 3.43
C LEU A 117 4.31 -1.94 2.20
N PHE A 118 4.89 -0.75 2.36
CA PHE A 118 5.65 -0.04 1.34
C PHE A 118 7.09 0.19 1.81
N VAL A 119 8.07 -0.16 0.96
CA VAL A 119 9.49 0.09 1.24
C VAL A 119 10.10 0.97 0.16
N ARG A 120 10.65 2.10 0.55
CA ARG A 120 11.47 2.95 -0.32
C ARG A 120 12.91 2.45 -0.33
N LEU A 121 13.47 2.23 -1.51
CA LEU A 121 14.90 2.00 -1.68
C LEU A 121 15.62 3.32 -1.90
N GLU A 122 16.65 3.59 -1.09
CA GLU A 122 17.53 4.75 -1.27
C GLU A 122 18.60 4.49 -2.34
N ALA A 123 18.96 3.23 -2.55
CA ALA A 123 19.96 2.82 -3.53
C ALA A 123 19.57 1.48 -4.14
N LEU A 124 19.80 1.34 -5.44
CA LEU A 124 19.50 0.12 -6.17
C LEU A 124 20.69 -0.85 -6.15
N THR A 125 20.98 -1.38 -4.96
CA THR A 125 22.00 -2.42 -4.75
C THR A 125 21.36 -3.76 -4.42
N THR A 126 22.09 -4.85 -4.67
CA THR A 126 21.62 -6.19 -4.32
C THR A 126 21.43 -6.36 -2.82
N GLU A 127 22.23 -5.68 -2.00
CA GLU A 127 22.15 -5.71 -0.54
C GLU A 127 20.89 -5.00 -0.05
N ALA A 128 20.58 -3.81 -0.59
CA ALA A 128 19.36 -3.08 -0.27
C ALA A 128 18.12 -3.86 -0.72
N ALA A 129 18.15 -4.46 -1.91
CA ALA A 129 17.09 -5.32 -2.41
C ALA A 129 16.86 -6.55 -1.51
N ARG A 130 17.92 -7.21 -1.04
CA ARG A 130 17.80 -8.32 -0.08
C ARG A 130 17.17 -7.87 1.23
N SER A 131 17.70 -6.80 1.81
CA SER A 131 17.19 -6.25 3.07
C SER A 131 15.69 -5.92 2.97
N MET A 132 15.25 -5.35 1.85
CA MET A 132 13.83 -5.08 1.63
C MET A 132 13.02 -6.38 1.51
N ILE A 133 13.49 -7.40 0.78
CA ILE A 133 12.77 -8.67 0.69
C ILE A 133 12.65 -9.31 2.09
N ASP A 134 13.68 -9.19 2.92
CA ASP A 134 13.64 -9.64 4.31
C ASP A 134 12.61 -8.83 5.12
N THR A 135 12.53 -7.50 4.95
CA THR A 135 11.45 -6.67 5.55
C THR A 135 10.06 -7.15 5.13
N VAL A 136 9.84 -7.49 3.85
CA VAL A 136 8.55 -8.06 3.40
C VAL A 136 8.31 -9.41 4.05
N ALA A 137 9.35 -10.23 4.21
CA ALA A 137 9.24 -11.54 4.86
C ALA A 137 8.94 -11.43 6.37
N GLU A 138 9.37 -10.38 7.05
CA GLU A 138 9.06 -10.12 8.46
C GLU A 138 7.57 -9.81 8.69
N ALA A 139 6.86 -9.33 7.66
CA ALA A 139 5.42 -9.09 7.72
C ALA A 139 4.56 -10.35 7.48
N LEU A 140 5.17 -11.53 7.31
CA LEU A 140 4.44 -12.78 7.20
C LEU A 140 3.59 -13.03 8.46
N PRO A 141 2.37 -13.58 8.31
CA PRO A 141 1.56 -13.98 9.46
C PRO A 141 2.31 -14.88 10.45
N ASP A 142 2.08 -14.65 11.73
CA ASP A 142 2.59 -15.50 12.81
C ASP A 142 2.08 -16.94 12.68
N GLY A 143 2.91 -17.88 13.12
CA GLY A 143 2.58 -19.31 13.16
C GLY A 143 3.16 -20.12 12.00
N SER A 144 2.74 -21.38 11.91
CA SER A 144 3.13 -22.26 10.79
C SER A 144 2.08 -22.16 9.68
N PRO A 145 2.50 -22.13 8.40
CA PRO A 145 1.57 -22.24 7.28
C PRO A 145 0.83 -23.58 7.33
N PHE A 146 -0.40 -23.60 6.82
CA PHE A 146 -1.15 -24.84 6.65
C PHE A 146 -0.72 -25.56 5.36
N PRO A 147 -0.91 -26.89 5.25
CA PRO A 147 -0.71 -27.60 4.00
C PRO A 147 -1.51 -26.95 2.86
N ASN A 148 -0.83 -26.66 1.74
CA ASN A 148 -1.39 -25.97 0.56
C ASN A 148 -1.92 -24.55 0.82
N ARG A 149 -1.60 -23.93 1.96
CA ARG A 149 -1.94 -22.54 2.27
C ARG A 149 -0.72 -21.85 2.87
N PRO A 150 0.19 -21.33 2.03
CA PRO A 150 1.35 -20.62 2.51
C PRO A 150 0.96 -19.33 3.23
N ASN A 151 1.73 -18.97 4.24
CA ASN A 151 1.69 -17.62 4.79
C ASN A 151 2.19 -16.68 3.68
N THR A 152 1.50 -15.55 3.49
CA THR A 152 1.78 -14.63 2.39
C THR A 152 1.85 -13.21 2.93
N ALA A 153 2.86 -12.47 2.48
CA ALA A 153 2.98 -11.03 2.66
C ALA A 153 3.35 -10.40 1.31
N THR A 154 2.75 -9.26 0.99
CA THR A 154 2.98 -8.53 -0.26
C THR A 154 3.41 -7.10 0.07
N GLY A 155 4.64 -6.76 -0.27
CA GLY A 155 5.13 -5.39 -0.21
C GLY A 155 5.10 -4.72 -1.58
N LEU A 156 5.10 -3.39 -1.58
CA LEU A 156 5.40 -2.58 -2.76
C LEU A 156 6.72 -1.83 -2.53
N VAL A 157 7.59 -1.86 -3.53
CA VAL A 157 8.95 -1.33 -3.43
C VAL A 157 9.07 -0.14 -4.35
N GLY A 158 9.35 1.03 -3.79
CA GLY A 158 9.57 2.25 -4.56
C GLY A 158 11.05 2.54 -4.77
N TYR A 159 11.43 2.91 -6.00
CA TYR A 159 12.75 3.44 -6.33
C TYR A 159 12.60 4.45 -7.48
N ASP A 160 13.09 5.68 -7.28
CA ASP A 160 13.13 6.74 -8.28
C ASP A 160 11.83 6.92 -9.10
N GLY A 161 10.69 7.03 -8.40
CA GLY A 161 9.37 7.19 -9.01
C GLY A 161 8.75 5.92 -9.59
N SER A 162 9.50 4.81 -9.65
CA SER A 162 8.99 3.51 -10.09
C SER A 162 8.62 2.64 -8.90
N CYS A 163 7.63 1.76 -9.07
CA CYS A 163 7.29 0.76 -8.05
C CYS A 163 7.16 -0.66 -8.60
N LEU A 164 7.49 -1.63 -7.75
CA LEU A 164 7.40 -3.05 -8.06
C LEU A 164 6.77 -3.81 -6.89
N GLY A 165 5.78 -4.67 -7.16
CA GLY A 165 5.23 -5.56 -6.15
C GLY A 165 6.17 -6.71 -5.84
N VAL A 166 6.28 -7.07 -4.57
CA VAL A 166 7.10 -8.19 -4.09
C VAL A 166 6.27 -9.01 -3.13
N ARG A 167 6.01 -10.27 -3.48
CA ARG A 167 5.26 -11.21 -2.65
C ARG A 167 6.17 -12.29 -2.10
N VAL A 168 6.23 -12.38 -0.78
CA VAL A 168 6.91 -13.47 -0.08
C VAL A 168 5.87 -14.48 0.37
N ARG A 169 6.15 -15.76 0.10
CA ARG A 169 5.33 -16.88 0.58
C ARG A 169 6.18 -17.84 1.39
N GLU A 170 5.72 -18.20 2.59
CA GLU A 170 6.32 -19.24 3.42
C GLU A 170 5.45 -20.50 3.38
N HIS A 171 6.07 -21.60 2.97
CA HIS A 171 5.44 -22.89 2.76
C HIS A 171 5.90 -23.89 3.81
N LEU A 172 5.02 -24.85 4.12
CA LEU A 172 5.42 -26.06 4.84
C LEU A 172 6.14 -27.00 3.86
N ALA A 173 7.25 -27.60 4.28
CA ALA A 173 7.94 -28.62 3.48
C ALA A 173 7.08 -29.88 3.29
N ASP A 174 7.29 -30.61 2.18
CA ASP A 174 6.47 -31.77 1.80
C ASP A 174 6.54 -32.94 2.81
N ASP A 175 7.64 -33.03 3.56
CA ASP A 175 7.85 -34.00 4.64
C ASP A 175 7.22 -33.54 5.98
N GLY A 176 6.60 -32.36 6.01
CA GLY A 176 6.08 -31.72 7.21
C GLY A 176 7.16 -31.24 8.18
N GLN A 177 8.44 -31.40 7.82
CA GLN A 177 9.59 -31.06 8.65
C GLN A 177 10.40 -29.92 8.02
N GLY A 178 9.86 -28.71 8.18
CA GLY A 178 10.59 -27.50 7.83
C GLY A 178 9.73 -26.49 7.09
N ARG A 179 10.37 -25.38 6.76
CA ARG A 179 9.75 -24.27 6.05
C ARG A 179 10.67 -23.81 4.95
N TYR A 180 10.09 -23.35 3.85
CA TYR A 180 10.85 -22.69 2.80
C TYR A 180 10.09 -21.47 2.29
N ARG A 181 10.83 -20.52 1.73
CA ARG A 181 10.27 -19.28 1.21
C ARG A 181 10.42 -19.21 -0.30
N THR A 182 9.45 -18.59 -0.94
CA THR A 182 9.50 -18.21 -2.34
C THR A 182 9.20 -16.73 -2.46
N VAL A 183 9.86 -16.05 -3.40
CA VAL A 183 9.67 -14.63 -3.68
C VAL A 183 9.07 -14.51 -5.09
N THR A 184 7.99 -13.76 -5.24
CA THR A 184 7.39 -13.46 -6.54
C THR A 184 7.48 -11.96 -6.77
N LEU A 185 8.05 -11.55 -7.90
CA LEU A 185 8.00 -10.16 -8.35
C LEU A 185 6.72 -9.96 -9.17
N LEU A 186 6.02 -8.87 -8.91
CA LEU A 186 4.71 -8.52 -9.47
C LEU A 186 4.85 -7.18 -10.23
N PRO A 187 5.41 -7.19 -11.45
CA PRO A 187 5.41 -6.02 -12.33
C PRO A 187 3.98 -5.67 -12.77
N GLU A 188 3.75 -4.42 -13.18
CA GLU A 188 2.40 -3.94 -13.56
C GLU A 188 1.86 -4.59 -14.83
N ASP A 189 2.69 -4.61 -15.87
CA ASP A 189 2.30 -4.94 -17.24
C ASP A 189 3.03 -6.19 -17.78
N GLU A 190 3.63 -6.98 -16.89
CA GLU A 190 4.37 -8.20 -17.23
C GLU A 190 3.92 -9.38 -16.38
N ASP A 191 4.32 -10.59 -16.78
CA ASP A 191 4.02 -11.80 -16.01
C ASP A 191 4.77 -11.83 -14.67
N ASP A 192 4.08 -12.33 -13.64
CA ASP A 192 4.65 -12.64 -12.33
C ASP A 192 5.92 -13.51 -12.45
N VAL A 193 7.00 -13.10 -11.78
CA VAL A 193 8.26 -13.85 -11.78
C VAL A 193 8.49 -14.52 -10.43
N ASN A 194 8.28 -15.83 -10.35
CA ASN A 194 8.49 -16.62 -9.13
C ASN A 194 9.93 -17.16 -9.02
N LEU A 195 10.57 -16.88 -7.89
CA LEU A 195 11.97 -17.14 -7.60
C LEU A 195 12.10 -17.87 -6.25
N ARG A 196 12.87 -18.96 -6.23
CA ARG A 196 13.17 -19.74 -5.01
C ARG A 196 14.41 -19.24 -4.26
N SER A 197 15.24 -18.45 -4.93
CA SER A 197 16.51 -17.96 -4.42
C SER A 197 16.38 -16.47 -4.09
N LEU A 198 16.65 -16.12 -2.83
CA LEU A 198 16.66 -14.72 -2.39
C LEU A 198 17.69 -13.89 -3.17
N GLN A 199 18.83 -14.48 -3.51
CA GLN A 199 19.87 -13.82 -4.29
C GLN A 199 19.42 -13.53 -5.71
N ASP A 200 18.71 -14.46 -6.35
CA ASP A 200 18.16 -14.23 -7.69
C ASP A 200 17.00 -13.24 -7.67
N ALA A 201 16.16 -13.28 -6.64
CA ALA A 201 15.10 -12.30 -6.41
C ALA A 201 15.64 -10.88 -6.28
N ALA A 202 16.65 -10.67 -5.43
CA ALA A 202 17.26 -9.36 -5.25
C ALA A 202 17.89 -8.83 -6.55
N ARG A 203 18.62 -9.68 -7.27
CA ARG A 203 19.22 -9.31 -8.55
C ARG A 203 18.17 -8.96 -9.60
N ARG A 204 17.10 -9.76 -9.71
CA ARG A 204 16.02 -9.52 -10.68
C ARG A 204 15.24 -8.26 -10.32
N LEU A 205 14.99 -7.99 -9.05
CA LEU A 205 14.35 -6.75 -8.60
C LEU A 205 15.12 -5.52 -9.05
N CYS A 206 16.45 -5.49 -8.86
CA CYS A 206 17.27 -4.39 -9.37
C CYS A 206 17.16 -4.23 -10.89
N GLN A 207 17.10 -5.33 -11.65
CA GLN A 207 16.95 -5.28 -13.11
C GLN A 207 15.59 -4.73 -13.55
N VAL A 208 14.52 -4.98 -12.79
CA VAL A 208 13.16 -4.52 -13.12
C VAL A 208 12.98 -3.04 -12.75
N LEU A 209 13.53 -2.60 -11.61
CA LEU A 209 13.42 -1.21 -11.16
C LEU A 209 14.39 -0.24 -11.86
N ALA A 210 15.48 -0.75 -12.45
CA ALA A 210 16.29 -0.01 -13.40
C ALA A 210 16.45 -0.86 -14.67
N PRO A 211 15.44 -0.85 -15.55
CA PRO A 211 15.60 -1.47 -16.86
C PRO A 211 16.75 -0.74 -17.53
N ALA A 212 17.85 -1.45 -17.80
CA ALA A 212 19.02 -0.88 -18.46
C ALA A 212 18.56 -0.08 -19.68
N ASP A 213 18.97 1.20 -19.74
CA ASP A 213 18.59 2.16 -20.78
C ASP A 213 18.34 1.46 -22.11
N SER A 214 17.06 1.26 -22.43
CA SER A 214 16.63 0.85 -23.76
C SER A 214 16.63 2.09 -24.65
N SER A 215 17.81 2.69 -24.81
CA SER A 215 18.12 3.69 -25.85
C SER A 215 19.62 3.82 -26.02
N SER A 216 20.20 2.79 -26.62
CA SER A 216 21.36 2.91 -27.50
C SER A 216 21.13 1.97 -28.68
N GLY A 217 20.56 2.53 -29.75
CA GLY A 217 20.23 1.87 -31.02
C GLY A 217 18.75 2.12 -31.35
N VAL A 218 18.38 2.97 -32.32
CA VAL A 218 18.93 3.19 -33.66
C VAL A 218 18.95 4.68 -34.02
#